data_AF-A0A0F9G5E8-F1
#
_entry.id   AF-A0A0F9G5E8-F1
#
_cell.length_a   1.000
_cell.length_b   1.000
_cell.length_c   1.000
_cell.angle_alpha   90.00
_cell.angle_beta   90.00
_cell.angle_gamma   90.00
#
_symmetry.space_group_name_H-M   'P 1'
#
loop_
_entity.id
_entity.type
_entity.pdbx_description
1 polymer ?
#
loop_
_entity_poly.entity_id
_entity_poly.type
_entity_poly.pdbx_seq_one_letter_code
_entity_poly.pdbx_strand_id
1 'polypeptide(L)'
;MEEKTQAITFNDDGSISTDVGGKTVKFVHSSDLVKVKDGLEATNKGLEDKVAKLSTDLAETVRVRDENSQSRLTAEAATEQMEKKYKDYEDIKGKVTTLETEGASHKEDYGKLETEISDILRRSLVTHGAPEDSIKDKTLDQLRHLDEAAKLFGNGKKAEPAKYDGQGGAGAGATPAGKTGKDQISAGFGTLHPS
;
A
#
# COMPACT_ATOMS: atom_id res chain seq x y z
N MET A 1 -86.17 -69.69 -3.71
CA MET A 1 -85.07 -68.72 -3.52
C MET A 1 -84.38 -69.13 -2.25
N GLU A 2 -83.14 -69.62 -2.33
CA GLU A 2 -82.35 -69.92 -1.13
C GLU A 2 -81.92 -68.59 -0.51
N GLU A 3 -82.43 -68.34 0.69
CA GLU A 3 -82.01 -67.24 1.53
C GLU A 3 -80.60 -67.57 2.03
N LYS A 4 -79.56 -67.01 1.39
CA LYS A 4 -78.18 -67.14 1.87
C LYS A 4 -78.06 -66.33 3.16
N THR A 5 -78.21 -66.99 4.30
CA THR A 5 -77.89 -66.43 5.60
C THR A 5 -76.40 -66.11 5.64
N GLN A 6 -76.06 -64.83 5.71
CA GLN A 6 -74.69 -64.39 5.97
C GLN A 6 -74.29 -64.83 7.38
N ALA A 7 -73.18 -65.54 7.52
CA ALA A 7 -72.63 -65.88 8.82
C ALA A 7 -72.18 -64.59 9.52
N ILE A 8 -72.74 -64.34 10.69
CA ILE A 8 -72.35 -63.25 11.58
C ILE A 8 -71.66 -63.90 12.79
N THR A 9 -70.41 -63.52 13.03
CA THR A 9 -69.63 -64.00 14.17
C THR A 9 -69.49 -62.87 15.19
N PHE A 10 -69.91 -63.13 16.43
CA PHE A 10 -69.69 -62.26 17.56
C PHE A 10 -68.42 -62.71 18.27
N ASN A 11 -67.45 -61.80 18.40
CA ASN A 11 -66.17 -62.11 19.00
C ASN A 11 -66.15 -61.70 20.48
N ASP A 12 -65.27 -62.31 21.27
CA ASP A 12 -65.14 -62.03 22.72
C ASP A 12 -64.66 -60.59 23.01
N ASP A 13 -64.12 -59.89 22.01
CA ASP A 13 -63.71 -58.49 22.08
C ASP A 13 -64.86 -57.50 21.81
N GLY A 14 -66.10 -57.98 21.67
CA GLY A 14 -67.30 -57.16 21.43
C GLY A 14 -67.47 -56.70 19.99
N SER A 15 -66.64 -57.17 19.06
CA SER A 15 -66.77 -56.89 17.63
C SER A 15 -67.66 -57.90 16.90
N ILE A 16 -68.18 -57.49 15.74
CA ILE A 16 -68.99 -58.32 14.86
C ILE A 16 -68.24 -58.52 13.54
N SER A 17 -67.96 -59.76 13.16
CA SER A 17 -67.37 -60.10 11.87
C SER A 17 -68.44 -60.68 10.94
N THR A 18 -68.44 -60.28 9.67
CA THR A 18 -69.28 -60.90 8.64
C THR A 18 -68.59 -60.87 7.28
N ASP A 19 -68.86 -61.88 6.45
CA ASP A 19 -68.29 -61.96 5.10
C ASP A 19 -69.19 -61.25 4.08
N VAL A 20 -68.68 -60.17 3.50
CA VAL A 20 -69.33 -59.41 2.43
C VAL A 20 -68.50 -59.55 1.16
N GLY A 21 -69.01 -60.28 0.17
CA GLY A 21 -68.34 -60.44 -1.12
C GLY A 21 -67.01 -61.19 -1.06
N GLY A 22 -66.88 -62.17 -0.16
CA GLY A 22 -65.65 -62.96 0.03
C GLY A 22 -64.58 -62.25 0.85
N LYS A 23 -64.91 -61.12 1.49
CA LYS A 23 -64.04 -60.40 2.41
C LYS A 23 -64.68 -60.32 3.79
N THR A 24 -63.90 -60.63 4.81
CA THR A 24 -64.32 -60.48 6.21
C THR A 24 -64.30 -59.01 6.59
N VAL A 25 -65.45 -58.47 6.94
CA VAL A 25 -65.63 -57.11 7.47
C VAL A 25 -65.84 -57.20 8.97
N LYS A 26 -65.00 -56.49 9.74
CA LYS A 26 -65.06 -56.43 11.20
C LYS A 26 -65.64 -55.08 11.64
N PHE A 27 -66.80 -55.11 12.30
CA PHE A 27 -67.43 -53.97 12.95
C PHE A 27 -66.97 -53.92 14.41
N VAL A 28 -66.33 -52.83 14.78
CA VAL A 28 -65.86 -52.57 16.15
C VAL A 28 -66.70 -51.48 16.79
N HIS A 29 -66.70 -51.42 18.12
CA HIS A 29 -67.45 -50.40 18.84
C HIS A 29 -66.90 -49.00 18.52
N SER A 30 -67.79 -48.01 18.37
CA SER A 30 -67.40 -46.64 18.00
C SER A 30 -66.40 -46.02 18.97
N SER A 31 -66.47 -46.38 20.25
CA SER A 31 -65.52 -45.96 21.30
C SER A 31 -64.08 -46.40 21.03
N ASP A 32 -63.86 -47.54 20.41
CA ASP A 32 -62.51 -48.04 20.15
C ASP A 32 -61.91 -47.41 18.90
N LEU A 33 -62.74 -47.08 17.90
CA LEU A 33 -62.33 -46.25 16.77
C LEU A 33 -61.90 -44.85 17.22
N VAL A 34 -62.63 -44.24 18.16
CA VAL A 34 -62.26 -42.93 18.74
C VAL A 34 -60.93 -43.01 19.47
N LYS A 35 -60.70 -44.01 20.33
CA LYS A 35 -59.42 -44.19 21.03
C LYS A 35 -58.23 -44.36 20.07
N VAL A 36 -58.40 -45.13 19.00
CA VAL A 36 -57.35 -45.32 17.98
C VAL A 36 -57.06 -44.01 17.25
N LYS A 37 -58.11 -43.26 16.90
CA LYS A 37 -57.98 -41.94 16.28
C LYS A 37 -57.24 -40.96 17.20
N ASP A 38 -57.66 -40.84 18.46
CA ASP A 38 -57.05 -39.95 19.44
C ASP A 38 -55.57 -40.33 19.68
N GLY A 39 -55.27 -41.63 19.75
CA GLY A 39 -53.89 -42.12 19.87
C GLY A 39 -53.01 -41.82 18.66
N LEU A 40 -53.57 -41.93 17.44
CA LEU A 40 -52.90 -41.53 16.20
C LEU A 40 -52.66 -40.02 16.14
N GLU A 41 -53.65 -39.20 16.50
CA GLU A 41 -53.51 -37.74 16.54
C GLU A 41 -52.46 -37.30 17.57
N ALA A 42 -52.44 -37.91 18.76
CA ALA A 42 -51.42 -37.65 19.78
C ALA A 42 -50.02 -38.05 19.31
N THR A 43 -49.89 -39.19 18.63
CA THR A 43 -48.61 -39.65 18.08
C THR A 43 -48.12 -38.73 16.96
N ASN A 44 -49.01 -38.31 16.06
CA ASN A 44 -48.69 -37.41 14.96
C ASN A 44 -48.22 -36.05 15.49
N LYS A 45 -48.93 -35.49 16.47
CA LYS A 45 -48.52 -34.24 17.14
C LYS A 45 -47.15 -34.36 17.82
N GLY A 46 -46.90 -35.47 18.52
CA GLY A 46 -45.59 -35.73 19.12
C GLY A 46 -44.45 -35.89 18.10
N LEU A 47 -44.76 -36.32 16.88
CA LEU A 47 -43.82 -36.39 15.76
C LEU A 47 -43.55 -35.00 15.19
N GLU A 48 -44.59 -34.20 14.98
CA GLU A 48 -44.50 -32.81 14.53
C GLU A 48 -43.65 -31.97 15.51
N ASP A 49 -43.88 -32.10 16.82
CA ASP A 49 -43.08 -31.41 17.85
C ASP A 49 -41.59 -31.81 17.80
N LYS A 50 -41.30 -33.10 17.57
CA LYS A 50 -39.92 -33.59 17.40
C LYS A 50 -39.27 -33.05 16.13
N VAL A 51 -39.99 -33.02 15.02
CA VAL A 51 -39.50 -32.46 13.75
C VAL A 51 -39.19 -30.98 13.92
N ALA A 52 -40.11 -30.21 14.53
CA ALA A 52 -39.91 -28.79 14.80
C ALA A 52 -38.67 -28.54 15.69
N LYS A 53 -38.48 -29.35 16.72
CA LYS A 53 -37.30 -29.26 17.58
C LYS A 53 -36.01 -29.57 16.82
N LEU A 54 -35.98 -30.66 16.04
CA LEU A 54 -34.81 -31.03 15.24
C LEU A 54 -34.49 -29.97 14.17
N SER A 55 -35.49 -29.36 13.54
CA SER A 55 -35.27 -28.25 12.61
C SER A 55 -34.67 -27.03 13.29
N THR A 56 -35.09 -26.72 14.52
CA THR A 56 -34.53 -25.63 15.32
C THR A 56 -33.09 -25.92 15.73
N ASP A 57 -32.83 -27.11 16.27
CA ASP A 57 -31.48 -27.55 16.68
C ASP A 57 -30.51 -27.56 15.49
N LEU A 58 -30.98 -27.97 14.31
CA LEU A 58 -30.19 -27.93 13.08
C LEU A 58 -29.87 -26.49 12.67
N ALA A 59 -30.86 -25.59 12.69
CA ALA A 59 -30.64 -24.18 12.36
C ALA A 59 -29.65 -23.52 13.32
N GLU A 60 -29.73 -23.82 14.61
CA GLU A 60 -28.79 -23.31 15.61
C GLU A 60 -27.38 -23.88 15.42
N THR A 61 -27.27 -25.18 15.13
CA THR A 61 -25.98 -25.81 14.84
C THR A 61 -25.32 -25.19 13.60
N VAL A 62 -26.09 -24.93 12.54
CA VAL A 62 -25.59 -24.26 11.34
C VAL A 62 -25.14 -22.84 11.67
N ARG A 63 -25.92 -22.07 12.44
CA ARG A 63 -25.55 -20.72 12.88
C ARG A 63 -24.21 -20.71 13.62
N VAL A 64 -24.04 -21.60 14.61
CA VAL A 64 -22.81 -21.69 15.40
C VAL A 64 -21.62 -22.11 14.52
N ARG A 65 -21.83 -23.03 13.58
CA ARG A 65 -20.80 -23.44 12.62
C ARG A 65 -20.36 -22.26 11.75
N ASP A 66 -21.29 -21.49 11.24
CA ASP A 66 -21.00 -20.35 10.36
C ASP A 66 -20.27 -19.24 11.12
N GLU A 67 -20.68 -18.96 12.36
CA GLU A 67 -19.99 -18.01 13.26
C GLU A 67 -18.56 -18.43 13.56
N ASN A 68 -18.34 -19.72 13.85
CA ASN A 68 -17.00 -20.26 14.06
C ASN A 68 -16.15 -20.20 12.79
N SER A 69 -16.73 -20.52 11.63
CA SER A 69 -16.04 -20.45 10.34
C SER A 69 -15.62 -19.01 10.02
N GLN A 70 -16.51 -18.04 10.22
CA GLN A 70 -16.22 -16.63 10.00
C GLN A 70 -15.15 -16.11 10.97
N SER A 71 -15.21 -16.52 12.23
CA SER A 71 -14.20 -16.16 13.24
C SER A 71 -12.82 -16.70 12.85
N ARG A 72 -12.76 -17.96 12.39
CA ARG A 72 -11.50 -18.57 11.93
C ARG A 72 -10.93 -17.86 10.70
N LEU A 73 -11.75 -17.58 9.69
CA LEU A 73 -11.32 -16.85 8.50
C LEU A 73 -10.79 -15.45 8.85
N THR A 74 -11.42 -14.77 9.81
CA THR A 74 -10.97 -13.45 10.27
C THR A 74 -9.61 -13.55 10.98
N ALA A 75 -9.41 -14.57 11.81
CA ALA A 75 -8.13 -14.81 12.49
C ALA A 75 -7.00 -15.19 11.51
N GLU A 76 -7.30 -16.03 10.51
CA GLU A 76 -6.37 -16.39 9.43
C GLU A 76 -5.95 -15.16 8.63
N ALA A 77 -6.91 -14.34 8.18
CA ALA A 77 -6.63 -13.11 7.45
C ALA A 77 -5.78 -12.11 8.26
N ALA A 78 -6.05 -11.98 9.56
CA ALA A 78 -5.23 -11.14 10.44
C ALA A 78 -3.79 -11.65 10.56
N THR A 79 -3.61 -12.98 10.65
CA THR A 79 -2.30 -13.61 10.71
C THR A 79 -1.51 -13.40 9.43
N GLU A 80 -2.12 -13.65 8.27
CA GLU A 80 -1.49 -13.40 6.96
C GLU A 80 -1.08 -11.93 6.79
N GLN A 81 -1.92 -11.00 7.26
CA GLN A 81 -1.58 -9.58 7.21
C GLN A 81 -0.37 -9.25 8.08
N MET A 82 -0.25 -9.85 9.27
CA MET A 82 0.91 -9.66 10.14
C MET A 82 2.18 -10.27 9.55
N GLU A 83 2.10 -11.47 8.98
CA GLU A 83 3.23 -12.10 8.29
C GLU A 83 3.72 -11.26 7.11
N LYS A 84 2.78 -10.70 6.32
CA LYS A 84 3.13 -9.79 5.23
C LYS A 84 3.84 -8.54 5.74
N LYS A 85 3.31 -7.88 6.77
CA LYS A 85 3.94 -6.71 7.38
C LYS A 85 5.33 -7.03 7.94
N TYR A 86 5.52 -8.22 8.49
CA TYR A 86 6.81 -8.65 9.00
C TYR A 86 7.85 -8.84 7.89
N LYS A 87 7.45 -9.47 6.77
CA LYS A 87 8.32 -9.59 5.58
C LYS A 87 8.67 -8.22 5.01
N ASP A 88 7.68 -7.34 4.85
CA ASP A 88 7.90 -5.97 4.37
C ASP A 88 8.88 -5.21 5.28
N TYR A 89 8.79 -5.41 6.60
CA TYR A 89 9.69 -4.80 7.57
C TYR A 89 11.14 -5.31 7.42
N GLU A 90 11.36 -6.61 7.31
CA GLU A 90 12.72 -7.16 7.11
C GLU A 90 13.32 -6.71 5.77
N ASP A 91 12.53 -6.63 4.70
CA ASP A 91 12.96 -6.09 3.41
C ASP A 91 13.38 -4.61 3.51
N ILE A 92 12.59 -3.79 4.20
CA ILE A 92 12.90 -2.37 4.43
C ILE A 92 14.18 -2.24 5.27
N LYS A 93 14.30 -3.03 6.33
CA LYS A 93 15.49 -3.04 7.19
C LYS A 93 16.76 -3.40 6.41
N GLY A 94 16.67 -4.37 5.51
CA GLY A 94 17.75 -4.71 4.59
C GLY A 94 18.16 -3.52 3.72
N LYS A 95 17.18 -2.86 3.08
CA LYS A 95 17.43 -1.66 2.26
C LYS A 95 18.05 -0.52 3.05
N VAL A 96 17.59 -0.27 4.28
CA VAL A 96 18.17 0.77 5.16
C VAL A 96 19.64 0.46 5.44
N THR A 97 19.95 -0.79 5.79
CA THR A 97 21.35 -1.21 6.06
C THR A 97 22.24 -1.03 4.82
N THR A 98 21.74 -1.36 3.63
CA THR A 98 22.46 -1.12 2.37
C THR A 98 22.69 0.37 2.14
N LEU A 99 21.66 1.20 2.29
CA LEU A 99 21.78 2.66 2.12
C LEU A 99 22.72 3.30 3.14
N GLU A 100 22.73 2.82 4.40
CA GLU A 100 23.69 3.27 5.41
C GLU A 100 25.14 2.93 5.01
N THR A 101 25.35 1.75 4.45
CA THR A 101 26.67 1.31 3.96
C THR A 101 27.10 2.13 2.74
N GLU A 102 26.22 2.33 1.77
CA GLU A 102 26.46 3.17 0.59
C GLU A 102 26.72 4.63 0.98
N GLY A 103 25.95 5.17 1.93
CA GLY A 103 26.14 6.52 2.45
C GLY A 103 27.49 6.70 3.16
N ALA A 104 27.95 5.70 3.91
CA ALA A 104 29.28 5.70 4.51
C ALA A 104 30.38 5.68 3.43
N SER A 105 30.24 4.83 2.41
CA SER A 105 31.17 4.77 1.27
C SER A 105 31.25 6.10 0.53
N HIS A 106 30.10 6.70 0.19
CA HIS A 106 30.06 7.99 -0.50
C HIS A 106 30.69 9.12 0.32
N LYS A 107 30.55 9.08 1.65
CA LYS A 107 31.21 10.06 2.53
C LYS A 107 32.74 9.92 2.50
N GLU A 108 33.24 8.68 2.45
CA GLU A 108 34.67 8.42 2.32
C GLU A 108 35.19 8.90 0.96
N ASP A 109 34.48 8.56 -0.13
CA ASP A 109 34.86 8.97 -1.49
C ASP A 109 34.83 10.49 -1.65
N TYR A 110 33.84 11.17 -1.07
CA TYR A 110 33.78 12.62 -1.05
C TYR A 110 34.97 13.24 -0.31
N GLY A 111 35.36 12.69 0.85
CA GLY A 111 36.54 13.15 1.59
C GLY A 111 37.85 12.98 0.81
N LYS A 112 38.00 11.86 0.08
CA LYS A 112 39.15 11.65 -0.81
C LYS A 112 39.17 12.68 -1.95
N LEU A 113 38.04 12.88 -2.60
CA LEU A 113 37.91 13.85 -3.70
C LEU A 113 38.15 15.29 -3.23
N GLU A 114 37.63 15.67 -2.06
CA GLU A 114 37.84 16.99 -1.46
C GLU A 114 39.34 17.25 -1.19
N THR A 115 40.05 16.23 -0.72
CA THR A 115 41.50 16.29 -0.51
C THR A 115 42.25 16.46 -1.84
N GLU A 116 41.90 15.65 -2.85
CA GLU A 116 42.53 15.71 -4.18
C GLU A 116 42.34 17.08 -4.84
N ILE A 117 41.12 17.62 -4.82
CA ILE A 117 40.84 18.96 -5.38
C ILE A 117 41.60 20.04 -4.60
N SER A 118 41.66 19.93 -3.26
CA SER A 118 42.42 20.87 -2.43
C SER A 118 43.90 20.88 -2.83
N ASP A 119 44.50 19.71 -3.06
CA ASP A 119 45.90 19.59 -3.47
C ASP A 119 46.16 20.09 -4.89
N ILE A 120 45.20 19.93 -5.82
CA ILE A 120 45.26 20.53 -7.15
C ILE A 120 45.23 22.06 -7.05
N LEU A 121 44.30 22.62 -6.27
CA LEU A 121 44.18 24.07 -6.11
C LEU A 121 45.38 24.68 -5.40
N ARG A 122 45.91 24.03 -4.36
CA ARG A 122 47.16 24.47 -3.71
C ARG A 122 48.31 24.53 -4.71
N ARG A 123 48.50 23.48 -5.51
CA ARG A 123 49.54 23.47 -6.57
C ARG A 123 49.35 24.56 -7.61
N SER A 124 48.11 24.80 -8.04
CA SER A 124 47.76 25.89 -8.96
C SER A 124 48.15 27.25 -8.37
N LEU A 125 47.71 27.52 -7.14
CA LEU A 125 47.98 28.78 -6.44
C LEU A 125 49.47 29.03 -6.19
N VAL A 126 50.23 28.00 -5.79
CA VAL A 126 51.71 28.10 -5.67
C VAL A 126 52.34 28.43 -7.01
N THR A 127 51.89 27.78 -8.09
CA THR A 127 52.36 28.07 -9.46
C THR A 127 52.06 29.52 -9.87
N HIS A 128 50.97 30.11 -9.36
CA HIS A 128 50.60 31.50 -9.56
C HIS A 128 51.23 32.49 -8.55
N GLY A 129 52.13 32.02 -7.67
CA GLY A 129 52.93 32.87 -6.77
C GLY A 129 52.36 33.03 -5.36
N ALA A 130 51.35 32.26 -4.96
CA ALA A 130 50.90 32.22 -3.57
C ALA A 130 51.95 31.54 -2.68
N PRO A 131 52.29 32.10 -1.50
CA PRO A 131 53.20 31.44 -0.56
C PRO A 131 52.59 30.12 -0.06
N GLU A 132 53.35 29.03 -0.17
CA GLU A 132 52.91 27.68 0.23
C GLU A 132 52.47 27.62 1.69
N ASP A 133 53.24 28.25 2.59
CA ASP A 133 52.92 28.36 4.01
C ASP A 133 51.60 29.07 4.29
N SER A 134 51.14 29.94 3.39
CA SER A 134 49.89 30.68 3.57
C SER A 134 48.66 29.88 3.15
N ILE A 135 48.81 28.82 2.35
CA ILE A 135 47.68 28.07 1.76
C ILE A 135 47.56 26.61 2.23
N LYS A 136 48.59 26.06 2.90
CA LYS A 136 48.63 24.66 3.33
C LYS A 136 47.46 24.25 4.25
N ASP A 137 47.06 25.14 5.16
CA ASP A 137 46.01 24.88 6.16
C ASP A 137 44.62 25.39 5.72
N LYS A 138 44.49 25.87 4.48
CA LYS A 138 43.21 26.37 3.95
C LYS A 138 42.30 25.22 3.54
N THR A 139 41.01 25.42 3.78
CA THR A 139 39.94 24.51 3.35
C THR A 139 39.70 24.61 1.84
N LEU A 140 39.02 23.61 1.27
CA LEU A 140 38.73 23.60 -0.17
C LEU A 140 37.99 24.87 -0.64
N ASP A 141 36.97 25.30 0.09
CA ASP A 141 36.20 26.50 -0.26
C ASP A 141 37.06 27.78 -0.20
N GLN A 142 37.94 27.88 0.79
CA GLN A 142 38.88 29.00 0.89
C GLN A 142 39.89 29.00 -0.28
N LEU A 143 40.35 27.82 -0.70
CA LEU A 143 41.25 27.68 -1.85
C LEU A 143 40.55 28.06 -3.15
N ARG A 144 39.27 27.70 -3.33
CA ARG A 144 38.47 28.10 -4.51
C ARG A 144 38.37 29.61 -4.63
N HIS A 145 38.02 30.31 -3.56
CA HIS A 145 37.92 31.77 -3.57
C HIS A 145 39.27 32.45 -3.86
N LEU A 146 40.38 31.88 -3.38
CA LEU A 146 41.71 32.41 -3.69
C LEU A 146 42.11 32.16 -5.13
N ASP A 147 41.77 30.99 -5.69
CA ASP A 147 42.04 30.66 -7.10
C ASP A 147 41.22 31.56 -8.05
N GLU A 148 39.95 31.82 -7.71
CA GLU A 148 39.11 32.80 -8.42
C GLU A 148 39.69 34.21 -8.35
N ALA A 149 40.14 34.65 -7.16
CA ALA A 149 40.81 35.94 -7.01
C ALA A 149 42.11 36.01 -7.81
N ALA A 150 42.94 34.96 -7.77
CA ALA A 150 44.19 34.90 -8.52
C ALA A 150 43.96 34.97 -10.04
N LYS A 151 42.88 34.37 -10.54
CA LYS A 151 42.46 34.46 -11.95
C LYS A 151 42.00 35.87 -12.33
N LEU A 152 41.25 36.56 -11.45
CA LEU A 152 40.76 37.92 -11.69
C LEU A 152 41.87 38.97 -11.64
N PHE A 153 42.82 38.80 -10.74
CA PHE A 153 43.95 39.74 -10.56
C PHE A 153 45.19 39.37 -11.38
N GLY A 154 45.11 38.33 -12.21
CA GLY A 154 45.96 38.05 -13.37
C GLY A 154 47.43 38.44 -13.23
N ASN A 155 48.26 37.46 -12.86
CA ASN A 155 49.72 37.50 -12.81
C ASN A 155 50.31 38.47 -11.77
N GLY A 156 51.10 37.90 -10.85
CA GLY A 156 52.17 38.59 -10.14
C GLY A 156 53.29 39.16 -11.04
N LYS A 157 53.00 39.50 -12.31
CA LYS A 157 53.73 40.57 -12.96
C LYS A 157 53.33 41.82 -12.20
N LYS A 158 54.23 42.28 -11.31
CA LYS A 158 54.21 43.64 -10.80
C LYS A 158 53.78 44.53 -11.95
N ALA A 159 52.61 45.16 -11.86
CA ALA A 159 52.30 46.25 -12.76
C ALA A 159 53.50 47.19 -12.63
N GLU A 160 54.34 47.26 -13.67
CA GLU A 160 55.37 48.28 -13.69
C GLU A 160 54.60 49.59 -13.48
N PRO A 161 54.98 50.40 -12.47
CA PRO A 161 54.36 51.70 -12.31
C PRO A 161 54.44 52.36 -13.67
N ALA A 162 53.29 52.80 -14.20
CA ALA A 162 53.27 53.59 -15.42
C ALA A 162 54.33 54.68 -15.24
N LYS A 163 55.39 54.65 -16.06
CA LYS A 163 56.42 55.67 -16.02
C LYS A 163 55.76 56.94 -16.52
N TYR A 164 55.22 57.71 -15.58
CA TYR A 164 54.76 59.04 -15.84
C TYR A 164 56.01 59.90 -15.99
N ASP A 165 56.48 60.03 -17.23
CA ASP A 165 57.67 60.81 -17.59
C ASP A 165 57.43 62.33 -17.54
N GLY A 166 56.25 62.75 -17.10
CA GLY A 166 55.91 64.15 -16.91
C GLY A 166 55.85 64.96 -18.21
N GLN A 167 55.95 64.33 -19.39
CA GLN A 167 55.74 65.03 -20.66
C GLN A 167 54.31 64.82 -21.14
N GLY A 168 53.49 65.86 -20.90
CA GLY A 168 52.11 65.90 -21.36
C GLY A 168 51.97 65.70 -22.87
N GLY A 169 50.87 65.05 -23.25
CA GLY A 169 50.38 64.98 -24.62
C GLY A 169 48.87 65.12 -24.60
N ALA A 170 48.38 66.18 -25.23
CA ALA A 170 47.01 66.68 -25.19
C ALA A 170 45.94 65.63 -25.53
N GLY A 171 44.80 65.76 -24.87
CA GLY A 171 43.57 65.11 -25.30
C GLY A 171 43.19 65.53 -26.72
N ALA A 172 42.87 64.54 -27.55
CA ALA A 172 42.08 64.73 -28.75
C ALA A 172 40.92 63.72 -28.65
N GLY A 173 39.73 64.25 -28.40
CA GLY A 173 38.50 63.48 -28.46
C GLY A 173 38.18 63.06 -29.89
N ALA A 174 37.58 61.89 -30.01
CA ALA A 174 36.69 61.56 -31.12
C ALA A 174 35.46 60.86 -30.54
N THR A 175 34.44 61.64 -30.19
CA THR A 175 33.06 61.17 -30.11
C THR A 175 32.47 61.15 -31.53
N PRO A 176 31.87 60.06 -32.01
CA PRO A 176 30.94 60.12 -33.11
C PRO A 176 29.51 60.28 -32.54
N ALA A 177 28.90 61.43 -32.82
CA ALA A 177 27.46 61.63 -32.60
C ALA A 177 26.74 61.70 -33.96
N GLY A 178 25.66 60.92 -34.08
CA GLY A 178 24.49 61.33 -34.85
C GLY A 178 24.12 60.49 -36.06
N LYS A 179 23.29 59.46 -35.83
CA LYS A 179 22.03 59.29 -36.57
C LYS A 179 20.95 58.82 -35.60
N THR A 180 20.20 59.76 -35.04
CA THR A 180 18.88 59.55 -34.46
C THR A 180 17.84 59.75 -35.55
N GLY A 181 17.17 58.68 -35.95
CA GLY A 181 15.94 58.69 -36.74
C GLY A 181 14.92 57.84 -36.02
N LYS A 182 13.89 58.49 -35.49
CA LYS A 182 12.74 57.91 -34.81
C LYS A 182 12.10 56.84 -35.68
N ASP A 183 11.72 55.70 -35.09
CA ASP A 183 10.30 55.33 -34.98
C ASP A 183 10.10 53.94 -34.33
N GLN A 184 9.05 53.92 -33.49
CA GLN A 184 8.22 52.78 -33.11
C GLN A 184 8.73 51.76 -32.07
N ILE A 185 8.32 52.08 -30.84
CA ILE A 185 7.75 51.14 -29.88
C ILE A 185 6.64 50.31 -30.58
N SER A 186 6.72 48.99 -30.54
CA SER A 186 5.52 48.13 -30.50
C SER A 186 5.79 46.85 -29.72
N ALA A 187 4.81 46.49 -28.91
CA ALA A 187 4.77 45.45 -27.89
C ALA A 187 4.82 43.99 -28.40
N GLY A 188 5.09 43.10 -27.45
CA GLY A 188 4.86 41.64 -27.50
C GLY A 188 5.94 40.94 -26.66
N PHE A 189 5.77 40.58 -25.39
CA PHE A 189 4.76 39.76 -24.73
C PHE A 189 4.51 38.40 -25.41
N GLY A 190 4.91 37.33 -24.72
CA GLY A 190 4.63 35.93 -25.06
C GLY A 190 5.70 35.28 -25.94
N THR A 191 6.21 34.08 -25.69
CA THR A 191 5.76 33.01 -24.80
C THR A 191 6.88 31.98 -24.67
N LEU A 192 6.91 31.32 -23.51
CA LEU A 192 7.53 30.02 -23.32
C LEU A 192 7.14 29.05 -24.44
N HIS A 193 8.07 28.18 -24.83
CA HIS A 193 7.73 26.78 -24.99
C HIS A 193 8.94 25.88 -24.71
N PRO A 194 8.79 24.89 -23.82
CA PRO A 194 9.70 23.76 -23.72
C PRO A 194 9.28 22.67 -24.73
N SER A 195 10.28 21.93 -25.21
CA SER A 195 10.21 20.50 -25.54
C SER A 195 11.63 19.95 -25.46
#